data_AF-A0A6I3WU07-F1
#
_entry.id   AF-A0A6I3WU07-F1
#
_cell.length_a   1.000
_cell.length_b   1.000
_cell.length_c   1.000
_cell.angle_alpha   90.00
_cell.angle_beta   90.00
_cell.angle_gamma   90.00
#
_symmetry.space_group_name_H-M   'P 1'
#
loop_
_entity.id
_entity.type
_entity.pdbx_description
1 polymer ?
#
loop_
_entity_poly.entity_id
_entity_poly.type
_entity_poly.pdbx_seq_one_letter_code
_entity_poly.pdbx_strand_id
1 'polypeptide(L)'
;MVGEDSVPITTERSFNAETITFTASYPLTIAMVSKDYEETTSGLEYIGTDRQQMGDGGFIAQFTDTSTGTVVDTTGGDWRGLVINRGPLNADCVTSQNADADCRFELIDEPAGWTTSAFDDSAWTAASVFTAEQVGTKDGYDTIEWDPAAKLIWTSDLKVDNTILWRHSVLRAP
;
A
#
# COMPACT_ATOMS: atom_id res chain seq x y z
N MET A 1 0.21 -0.76 -16.89
CA MET A 1 0.09 0.30 -15.88
C MET A 1 -0.97 1.27 -16.35
N VAL A 2 -1.92 1.63 -15.49
CA VAL A 2 -3.03 2.57 -15.81
C VAL A 2 -2.91 3.91 -15.10
N GLY A 3 -2.06 3.99 -14.09
CA GLY A 3 -1.66 5.23 -13.42
C GLY A 3 -0.65 4.94 -12.32
N GLU A 4 -0.10 6.02 -11.77
CA GLU A 4 0.86 6.08 -10.67
C GLU A 4 0.59 7.39 -9.93
N ASP A 5 0.94 7.42 -8.65
CA ASP A 5 0.93 8.63 -7.84
C ASP A 5 1.79 9.74 -8.46
N SER A 6 1.27 10.96 -8.55
CA SER A 6 2.03 12.11 -9.03
C SER A 6 3.07 12.61 -8.03
N VAL A 7 2.97 12.23 -6.76
CA VAL A 7 3.97 12.51 -5.73
C VAL A 7 5.03 11.41 -5.75
N PRO A 8 6.31 11.72 -6.04
CA PRO A 8 7.35 10.71 -6.00
C PRO A 8 7.49 10.11 -4.60
N ILE A 9 7.67 8.79 -4.51
CA ILE A 9 7.87 8.09 -3.23
C ILE A 9 9.05 8.68 -2.42
N THR A 10 10.04 9.31 -3.05
CA THR A 10 11.16 9.96 -2.37
C THR A 10 10.79 11.31 -1.71
N THR A 11 9.51 11.69 -1.69
CA THR A 11 9.05 12.94 -1.11
C THR A 11 8.59 12.69 0.33
N GLU A 12 9.24 13.32 1.31
CA GLU A 12 8.80 13.27 2.72
C GLU A 12 7.37 13.85 2.84
N ARG A 13 6.36 12.99 2.95
CA ARG A 13 4.96 13.38 3.03
C ARG A 13 4.16 12.39 3.86
N SER A 14 3.32 12.93 4.74
CA SER A 14 2.44 12.20 5.65
C SER A 14 1.55 11.15 5.00
N PHE A 15 0.59 11.65 4.24
CA PHE A 15 -0.36 10.86 3.48
C PHE A 15 -0.80 11.70 2.28
N ASN A 16 -0.89 11.09 1.11
CA ASN A 16 -1.29 11.76 -0.12
C ASN A 16 -2.52 11.08 -0.73
N ALA A 17 -3.06 11.72 -1.76
CA ALA A 17 -4.20 11.20 -2.50
C ALA A 17 -3.99 11.46 -3.99
N GLU A 18 -4.51 10.55 -4.80
CA GLU A 18 -4.46 10.62 -6.25
C GLU A 18 -5.80 10.12 -6.82
N THR A 19 -6.21 10.66 -7.96
CA THR A 19 -7.41 10.21 -8.69
C THR A 19 -7.05 9.90 -10.13
N ILE A 20 -7.13 8.62 -10.50
CA ILE A 20 -6.82 8.13 -11.83
C ILE A 20 -8.10 7.68 -12.52
N THR A 21 -8.31 8.11 -13.75
CA THR A 21 -9.41 7.65 -14.61
C THR A 21 -8.88 6.67 -15.66
N PHE A 22 -9.52 5.52 -15.79
CA PHE A 22 -9.16 4.48 -16.76
C PHE A 22 -10.41 3.79 -17.30
N THR A 23 -10.26 2.97 -18.33
CA THR A 23 -11.35 2.14 -18.88
C THR A 23 -11.07 0.67 -18.57
N ALA A 24 -12.10 -0.06 -18.13
CA ALA A 24 -12.03 -1.49 -17.83
C ALA A 24 -13.35 -2.18 -18.23
N SER A 25 -13.35 -3.51 -18.18
CA SER A 25 -14.54 -4.33 -18.42
C SER A 25 -14.53 -5.52 -17.45
N TYR A 26 -15.71 -5.95 -17.03
CA TYR A 26 -15.86 -7.09 -16.14
C TYR A 26 -15.64 -8.44 -16.87
N PRO A 27 -15.15 -9.47 -16.16
CA PRO A 27 -14.52 -9.38 -14.84
C PRO A 27 -13.20 -8.60 -14.93
N LEU A 28 -12.92 -7.76 -13.94
CA LEU A 28 -11.68 -6.98 -13.88
C LEU A 28 -10.83 -7.41 -12.68
N THR A 29 -9.51 -7.41 -12.89
CA THR A 29 -8.52 -7.62 -11.83
C THR A 29 -7.86 -6.29 -11.54
N ILE A 30 -7.89 -5.90 -10.27
CA ILE A 30 -7.19 -4.74 -9.76
C ILE A 30 -5.86 -5.24 -9.21
N ALA A 31 -4.77 -4.63 -9.67
CA ALA A 31 -3.42 -4.93 -9.24
C ALA A 31 -2.72 -3.62 -8.89
N MET A 32 -2.21 -3.49 -7.66
CA MET A 32 -1.63 -2.25 -7.16
C MET A 32 -0.33 -2.52 -6.41
N VAL A 33 0.61 -1.58 -6.49
CA VAL A 33 1.80 -1.54 -5.63
C VAL A 33 1.60 -0.41 -4.66
N SER A 34 1.62 -0.70 -3.36
CA SER A 34 1.66 0.34 -2.32
C SER A 34 3.03 0.36 -1.69
N LYS A 35 3.55 1.56 -1.45
CA LYS A 35 4.86 1.79 -0.83
C LYS A 35 4.68 2.73 0.35
N ASP A 36 5.16 2.28 1.50
CA ASP A 36 5.48 3.19 2.60
C ASP A 36 6.80 3.90 2.29
N TYR A 37 7.01 5.08 2.86
CA TYR A 37 8.27 5.78 2.68
C TYR A 37 9.38 5.03 3.41
N GLU A 38 10.47 4.79 2.70
CA GLU A 38 11.73 4.37 3.28
C GLU A 38 12.85 5.13 2.56
N GLU A 39 13.83 5.63 3.31
CA GLU A 39 14.97 6.32 2.70
C GLU A 39 15.92 5.32 2.02
N THR A 40 16.03 4.13 2.61
CA THR A 40 16.78 2.98 2.09
C THR A 40 16.06 1.68 2.44
N THR A 41 16.55 0.55 1.92
CA THR A 41 16.03 -0.78 2.27
C THR A 41 16.25 -1.16 3.73
N SER A 42 16.89 -0.32 4.55
CA SER A 42 16.85 -0.45 6.00
C SER A 42 15.42 -0.42 6.56
N GLY A 43 14.47 0.15 5.80
CA GLY A 43 13.08 0.38 6.20
C GLY A 43 12.92 1.54 7.18
N LEU A 44 13.95 2.38 7.31
CA LEU A 44 13.90 3.58 8.13
C LEU A 44 13.64 4.83 7.29
N GLU A 45 12.97 5.78 7.92
CA GLU A 45 12.78 7.13 7.43
C GLU A 45 13.76 8.09 8.11
N TYR A 46 14.18 9.14 7.39
CA TYR A 46 14.96 10.28 7.92
C TYR A 46 16.28 9.88 8.59
N ILE A 47 17.04 9.00 7.93
CA ILE A 47 18.25 8.38 8.47
C ILE A 47 19.28 9.45 8.86
N GLY A 48 19.83 9.32 10.07
CA GLY A 48 20.84 10.25 10.62
C GLY A 48 20.28 11.55 11.18
N THR A 49 18.95 11.72 11.23
CA THR A 49 18.29 12.89 11.84
C THR A 49 17.70 12.56 13.21
N ASP A 50 17.21 13.59 13.92
CA ASP A 50 16.44 13.43 15.16
C ASP A 50 15.01 12.87 14.94
N ARG A 51 14.59 12.74 13.67
CA ARG A 51 13.31 12.15 13.25
C ARG A 51 13.42 10.69 12.83
N GLN A 52 14.61 10.07 12.92
CA GLN A 52 14.83 8.70 12.46
C GLN A 52 13.82 7.72 13.09
N GLN A 53 13.04 7.04 12.27
CA GLN A 53 11.94 6.18 12.73
C GLN A 53 11.64 5.05 11.73
N MET A 54 10.84 4.08 12.17
CA MET A 54 10.17 3.14 11.27
C MET A 54 8.90 3.80 10.74
N GLY A 55 8.49 3.43 9.53
CA GLY A 55 7.33 4.01 8.86
C GLY A 55 5.97 3.67 9.48
N ASP A 56 4.93 4.22 8.87
CA ASP A 56 3.52 4.07 9.22
C ASP A 56 2.66 3.92 7.96
N GLY A 57 2.84 2.79 7.28
CA GLY A 57 2.12 2.44 6.07
C GLY A 57 0.60 2.37 6.22
N GLY A 58 -0.08 2.32 5.09
CA GLY A 58 -1.53 2.18 5.02
C GLY A 58 -2.06 2.59 3.64
N PHE A 59 -3.10 1.89 3.18
CA PHE A 59 -3.65 2.12 1.85
C PHE A 59 -5.17 2.05 1.87
N ILE A 60 -5.83 2.97 1.16
CA ILE A 60 -7.28 2.97 0.95
C ILE A 60 -7.58 3.38 -0.49
N ALA A 61 -8.54 2.70 -1.12
CA ALA A 61 -9.04 3.08 -2.43
C ALA A 61 -10.53 2.77 -2.59
N GLN A 62 -11.16 3.52 -3.47
CA GLN A 62 -12.50 3.23 -4.00
C GLN A 62 -12.49 3.35 -5.51
N PHE A 63 -13.30 2.53 -6.17
CA PHE A 63 -13.42 2.47 -7.62
C PHE A 63 -14.84 2.88 -7.98
N THR A 64 -14.99 3.98 -8.71
CA THR A 64 -16.31 4.51 -9.11
C THR A 64 -16.48 4.40 -10.61
N ASP A 65 -17.60 3.85 -11.05
CA ASP A 65 -18.03 3.95 -12.45
C ASP A 65 -18.45 5.40 -12.71
N THR A 66 -17.62 6.13 -13.45
CA THR A 66 -17.85 7.55 -13.75
C THR A 66 -19.08 7.80 -14.62
N SER A 67 -19.60 6.79 -15.31
CA SER A 67 -20.81 6.93 -16.13
C SER A 67 -22.10 6.89 -15.30
N THR A 68 -22.08 6.17 -14.17
CA THR A 68 -23.24 5.99 -13.29
C THR A 68 -23.09 6.70 -11.94
N GLY A 69 -21.88 7.07 -11.55
CA GLY A 69 -21.54 7.59 -10.23
C GLY A 69 -21.54 6.53 -9.12
N THR A 70 -21.65 5.24 -9.48
CA THR A 70 -21.74 4.14 -8.51
C THR A 70 -20.34 3.68 -8.10
N VAL A 71 -20.11 3.52 -6.79
CA VAL A 71 -18.91 2.84 -6.29
C VAL A 71 -19.05 1.35 -6.59
N VAL A 72 -18.16 0.82 -7.42
CA VAL A 72 -18.18 -0.57 -7.89
C VAL A 72 -17.33 -1.51 -7.07
N ASP A 73 -16.34 -0.97 -6.34
CA ASP A 73 -15.49 -1.72 -5.42
C ASP A 73 -14.73 -0.78 -4.48
N THR A 74 -14.24 -1.31 -3.36
CA THR A 74 -13.45 -0.58 -2.36
C THR A 74 -12.39 -1.49 -1.74
N THR A 75 -11.32 -0.91 -1.18
CA THR A 75 -10.38 -1.69 -0.38
C THR A 75 -11.06 -2.30 0.85
N GLY A 76 -10.72 -3.57 1.14
CA GLY A 76 -11.35 -4.37 2.18
C GLY A 76 -10.49 -5.59 2.58
N GLY A 77 -10.89 -6.31 3.62
CA GLY A 77 -10.15 -7.47 4.14
C GLY A 77 -10.13 -8.69 3.21
N ASP A 78 -10.84 -8.64 2.10
CA ASP A 78 -10.88 -9.64 1.03
C ASP A 78 -9.82 -9.42 -0.07
N TRP A 79 -9.07 -8.32 0.00
CA TRP A 79 -7.88 -8.08 -0.81
C TRP A 79 -6.75 -9.04 -0.45
N ARG A 80 -5.91 -9.37 -1.43
CA ARG A 80 -4.76 -10.26 -1.27
C ARG A 80 -3.46 -9.48 -1.41
N GLY A 81 -2.56 -9.62 -0.44
CA GLY A 81 -1.30 -8.90 -0.34
C GLY A 81 -0.08 -9.81 -0.30
N LEU A 82 0.97 -9.43 -1.04
CA LEU A 82 2.32 -9.98 -0.95
C LEU A 82 3.30 -8.86 -0.59
N VAL A 83 3.93 -8.97 0.57
CA VAL A 83 5.02 -8.08 0.99
C VAL A 83 6.27 -8.45 0.18
N ILE A 84 6.80 -7.49 -0.60
CA ILE A 84 8.01 -7.70 -1.40
C ILE A 84 9.23 -6.96 -0.86
N ASN A 85 9.00 -6.02 0.06
CA ASN A 85 10.04 -5.37 0.83
C ASN A 85 9.59 -5.29 2.29
N ARG A 86 10.40 -5.85 3.17
CA ARG A 86 10.12 -5.90 4.60
C ARG A 86 11.33 -5.48 5.41
N GLY A 87 11.22 -4.42 6.21
CA GLY A 87 12.29 -3.96 7.10
C GLY A 87 11.88 -2.75 7.95
N PRO A 88 12.56 -2.49 9.07
CA PRO A 88 13.61 -3.32 9.65
C PRO A 88 13.06 -4.57 10.36
N LEU A 89 13.72 -5.71 10.20
CA LEU A 89 13.40 -6.98 10.89
C LEU A 89 13.95 -7.04 12.33
N ASN A 90 14.74 -6.04 12.73
CA ASN A 90 15.28 -5.87 14.07
C ASN A 90 15.02 -4.43 14.54
N ALA A 91 13.82 -4.17 15.06
CA ALA A 91 13.33 -2.83 15.43
C ALA A 91 14.31 -1.98 16.27
N ASP A 92 15.13 -2.60 17.13
CA ASP A 92 16.14 -1.88 17.93
C ASP A 92 17.18 -1.12 17.07
N CYS A 93 17.35 -1.48 15.79
CA CYS A 93 18.24 -0.80 14.85
C CYS A 93 17.79 0.64 14.51
N VAL A 94 16.55 1.02 14.85
CA VAL A 94 16.03 2.38 14.63
C VAL A 94 16.87 3.47 15.30
N THR A 95 17.70 3.12 16.28
CA THR A 95 18.61 4.06 16.96
C THR A 95 20.04 4.06 16.39
N SER A 96 20.32 3.21 15.40
CA SER A 96 21.66 3.07 14.82
C SER A 96 22.08 4.33 14.06
N GLN A 97 23.36 4.68 14.21
CA GLN A 97 24.02 5.73 13.42
C GLN A 97 24.54 5.20 12.07
N ASN A 98 24.38 3.89 11.81
CA ASN A 98 24.78 3.22 10.58
C ASN A 98 23.66 2.23 10.16
N ALA A 99 22.45 2.75 10.00
CA ALA A 99 21.23 1.98 9.76
C ALA A 99 21.35 1.00 8.57
N ASP A 100 21.97 1.42 7.47
CA ASP A 100 22.15 0.58 6.28
C ASP A 100 22.98 -0.68 6.53
N ALA A 101 23.85 -0.68 7.54
CA ALA A 101 24.63 -1.84 7.93
C ALA A 101 23.95 -2.68 9.03
N ASP A 102 23.21 -2.02 9.92
CA ASP A 102 22.70 -2.63 11.15
C ASP A 102 21.25 -3.13 11.06
N CYS A 103 20.42 -2.47 10.23
CA CYS A 103 19.04 -2.86 10.00
C CYS A 103 18.96 -4.00 9.00
N ARG A 104 18.17 -5.00 9.34
CA ARG A 104 17.91 -6.20 8.53
C ARG A 104 16.64 -6.01 7.76
N PHE A 105 16.60 -6.55 6.55
CA PHE A 105 15.43 -6.48 5.70
C PHE A 105 15.32 -7.76 4.85
N GLU A 106 14.16 -7.95 4.25
CA GLU A 106 13.86 -8.98 3.28
C GLU A 106 13.35 -8.33 1.99
N LEU A 107 13.92 -8.72 0.86
CA LEU A 107 13.45 -8.35 -0.47
C LEU A 107 13.12 -9.61 -1.25
N ILE A 108 11.99 -9.59 -1.93
CA ILE A 108 11.67 -10.59 -2.95
C ILE A 108 11.28 -9.89 -4.24
N ASP A 109 11.56 -10.52 -5.37
CA ASP A 109 11.20 -9.98 -6.68
C ASP A 109 9.68 -10.04 -6.90
N GLU A 110 9.13 -9.10 -7.68
CA GLU A 110 7.76 -9.17 -8.13
C GLU A 110 7.51 -10.49 -8.92
N PRO A 111 6.49 -11.29 -8.57
CA PRO A 111 6.22 -12.52 -9.30
C PRO A 111 5.87 -12.24 -10.77
N ALA A 112 6.47 -12.99 -11.70
CA ALA A 112 6.21 -12.77 -13.12
C ALA A 112 4.71 -12.90 -13.44
N GLY A 113 4.13 -11.88 -14.10
CA GLY A 113 2.73 -11.88 -14.50
C GLY A 113 1.73 -11.67 -13.36
N TRP A 114 2.17 -11.24 -12.17
CA TRP A 114 1.29 -11.01 -11.01
C TRP A 114 0.16 -10.01 -11.25
N THR A 115 0.23 -9.16 -12.28
CA THR A 115 -0.83 -8.20 -12.61
C THR A 115 -1.89 -8.77 -13.56
N THR A 116 -1.68 -9.97 -14.11
CA THR A 116 -2.63 -10.59 -15.05
C THR A 116 -3.85 -11.18 -14.35
N SER A 117 -4.97 -11.28 -15.06
CA SER A 117 -6.20 -11.88 -14.51
C SER A 117 -6.10 -13.40 -14.27
N ALA A 118 -5.12 -14.06 -14.87
CA ALA A 118 -4.90 -15.50 -14.73
C ALA A 118 -3.93 -15.87 -13.59
N PHE A 119 -3.32 -14.90 -12.93
CA PHE A 119 -2.38 -15.15 -11.83
C PHE A 119 -3.11 -15.69 -10.59
N ASP A 120 -2.57 -16.75 -9.99
CA ASP A 120 -3.08 -17.36 -8.76
C ASP A 120 -2.43 -16.69 -7.54
N ASP A 121 -3.23 -15.87 -6.84
CA ASP A 121 -2.86 -15.17 -5.61
C ASP A 121 -3.39 -15.89 -4.35
N SER A 122 -3.82 -17.15 -4.45
CA SER A 122 -4.39 -17.88 -3.31
C SER A 122 -3.40 -18.07 -2.15
N ALA A 123 -2.09 -18.03 -2.43
CA ALA A 123 -1.03 -18.07 -1.43
C ALA A 123 -0.74 -16.72 -0.77
N TRP A 124 -1.30 -15.62 -1.30
CA TRP A 124 -1.11 -14.27 -0.76
C TRP A 124 -1.99 -14.07 0.48
N THR A 125 -1.49 -13.28 1.41
CA THR A 125 -2.14 -13.09 2.70
C THR A 125 -3.35 -12.18 2.52
N ALA A 126 -4.45 -12.46 3.24
CA ALA A 126 -5.59 -11.54 3.23
C ALA A 126 -5.20 -10.21 3.90
N ALA A 127 -5.75 -9.11 3.40
CA ALA A 127 -5.52 -7.79 3.97
C ALA A 127 -6.03 -7.71 5.41
N SER A 128 -5.26 -7.05 6.28
CA SER A 128 -5.76 -6.61 7.59
C SER A 128 -6.41 -5.25 7.44
N VAL A 129 -7.50 -5.03 8.17
CA VAL A 129 -8.19 -3.73 8.22
C VAL A 129 -7.73 -2.95 9.45
N PHE A 130 -7.38 -1.69 9.24
CA PHE A 130 -6.93 -0.77 10.27
C PHE A 130 -7.86 0.44 10.38
N THR A 131 -7.84 1.11 11.53
CA THR A 131 -8.53 2.40 11.69
C THR A 131 -7.66 3.55 11.19
N ALA A 132 -8.30 4.70 10.94
CA ALA A 132 -7.62 5.95 10.60
C ALA A 132 -6.57 6.33 11.66
N GLU A 133 -6.86 6.11 12.93
CA GLU A 133 -5.95 6.40 14.04
C GLU A 133 -4.75 5.45 14.09
N GLN A 134 -4.93 4.18 13.71
CA GLN A 134 -3.84 3.20 13.67
C GLN A 134 -2.84 3.50 12.54
N VAL A 135 -3.36 3.93 11.40
CA VAL A 135 -2.56 4.36 10.23
C VAL A 135 -1.99 5.77 10.45
N GLY A 136 -2.62 6.60 11.26
CA GLY A 136 -2.20 8.00 11.42
C GLY A 136 -2.55 8.86 10.20
N THR A 137 -3.67 8.55 9.52
CA THR A 137 -4.10 9.25 8.30
C THR A 137 -4.22 10.76 8.52
N LYS A 138 -3.83 11.53 7.52
CA LYS A 138 -3.87 13.00 7.50
C LYS A 138 -3.95 13.51 6.05
N ASP A 139 -3.95 14.82 5.86
CA ASP A 139 -3.75 15.48 4.56
C ASP A 139 -4.59 14.88 3.42
N GLY A 140 -3.98 14.09 2.52
CA GLY A 140 -4.64 13.53 1.35
C GLY A 140 -5.88 12.69 1.68
N TYR A 141 -5.84 11.95 2.80
CA TYR A 141 -6.98 11.15 3.24
C TYR A 141 -8.24 12.00 3.46
N ASP A 142 -8.09 13.21 4.01
CA ASP A 142 -9.20 14.12 4.34
C ASP A 142 -9.76 14.85 3.12
N THR A 143 -9.12 14.72 1.95
CA THR A 143 -9.56 15.36 0.70
C THR A 143 -10.56 14.52 -0.10
N ILE A 144 -10.76 13.25 0.28
CA ILE A 144 -11.64 12.31 -0.41
C ILE A 144 -12.84 11.99 0.49
N GLU A 145 -14.04 12.08 -0.08
CA GLU A 145 -15.25 11.56 0.56
C GLU A 145 -15.33 10.05 0.33
N TRP A 146 -14.88 9.28 1.31
CA TRP A 146 -14.81 7.83 1.22
C TRP A 146 -16.17 7.16 1.32
N ASP A 147 -16.42 6.16 0.46
CA ASP A 147 -17.54 5.25 0.64
C ASP A 147 -17.46 4.57 2.03
N PRO A 148 -18.55 4.47 2.81
CA PRO A 148 -18.53 3.83 4.13
C PRO A 148 -18.02 2.37 4.14
N ALA A 149 -18.11 1.67 3.00
CA ALA A 149 -17.58 0.34 2.82
C ALA A 149 -16.05 0.32 2.72
N ALA A 150 -15.41 1.40 2.25
CA ALA A 150 -13.97 1.47 2.10
C ALA A 150 -13.26 1.30 3.44
N LYS A 151 -12.15 0.55 3.41
CA LYS A 151 -11.32 0.26 4.58
C LYS A 151 -9.87 0.62 4.28
N LEU A 152 -9.21 1.21 5.27
CA LEU A 152 -7.75 1.25 5.30
C LEU A 152 -7.24 -0.17 5.49
N ILE A 153 -6.38 -0.58 4.56
CA ILE A 153 -5.78 -1.89 4.55
C ILE A 153 -4.27 -1.82 4.55
N TRP A 154 -3.67 -2.84 5.13
CA TRP A 154 -2.26 -3.18 4.97
C TRP A 154 -2.12 -4.71 5.14
N THR A 155 -0.91 -5.25 5.10
CA THR A 155 -0.68 -6.66 5.46
C THR A 155 -0.70 -6.82 6.99
N SER A 156 0.30 -7.46 7.60
CA SER A 156 0.27 -7.74 9.04
C SER A 156 0.84 -6.60 9.88
N ASP A 157 1.71 -5.78 9.32
CA ASP A 157 2.49 -4.81 10.10
C ASP A 157 2.67 -3.49 9.35
N LEU A 158 2.08 -2.42 9.90
CA LEU A 158 2.15 -1.07 9.34
C LEU A 158 3.58 -0.50 9.32
N LYS A 159 4.50 -1.05 10.13
CA LYS A 159 5.82 -0.44 10.35
C LYS A 159 6.96 -1.07 9.58
N VAL A 160 6.79 -2.32 9.16
CA VAL A 160 7.88 -3.07 8.52
C VAL A 160 7.53 -3.60 7.15
N ASP A 161 6.25 -3.67 6.78
CA ASP A 161 5.86 -4.18 5.46
C ASP A 161 5.89 -3.02 4.44
N ASN A 162 7.08 -2.58 4.01
CA ASN A 162 7.27 -1.29 3.31
C ASN A 162 6.81 -1.27 1.85
N THR A 163 6.79 -2.42 1.15
CA THR A 163 6.24 -2.49 -0.22
C THR A 163 5.39 -3.73 -0.38
N ILE A 164 4.15 -3.53 -0.82
CA ILE A 164 3.16 -4.59 -0.94
C ILE A 164 2.56 -4.58 -2.34
N LEU A 165 2.45 -5.78 -2.91
CA LEU A 165 1.65 -6.04 -4.10
C LEU A 165 0.25 -6.46 -3.66
N TRP A 166 -0.76 -5.79 -4.20
CA TRP A 166 -2.16 -6.00 -3.90
C TRP A 166 -2.92 -6.54 -5.10
N ARG A 167 -3.82 -7.50 -4.87
CA ARG A 167 -4.75 -8.01 -5.89
C ARG A 167 -6.17 -8.12 -5.36
N HIS A 168 -7.11 -7.80 -6.22
CA HIS A 168 -8.54 -8.02 -6.00
C HIS A 168 -9.27 -8.26 -7.34
N SER A 169 -10.32 -9.07 -7.33
CA SER A 169 -11.09 -9.41 -8.54
C SER A 169 -12.55 -9.00 -8.40
N VAL A 170 -13.01 -8.12 -9.30
CA VAL A 170 -14.40 -7.67 -9.36
C VAL A 170 -15.09 -8.39 -10.52
N LEU A 171 -16.03 -9.27 -10.20
CA LEU A 171 -16.60 -10.21 -11.18
C LEU A 171 -17.70 -9.59 -12.06
N ARG A 172 -18.42 -8.59 -11.55
CA ARG A 172 -19.55 -7.93 -12.21
C ARG A 172 -19.81 -6.58 -11.58
N ALA A 173 -20.58 -5.74 -12.27
CA ALA A 173 -21.14 -4.52 -11.70
C ALA A 173 -22.02 -4.82 -10.46
N PRO A 174 -22.12 -3.87 -9.50
CA PRO A 174 -23.01 -3.97 -8.34
C PRO A 174 -24.47 -4.29 -8.69
#